data_AF-A0A9D6TPM2-F1
#
_entry.id   AF-A0A9D6TPM2-F1
#
_cell.length_a   1.000
_cell.length_b   1.000
_cell.length_c   1.000
_cell.angle_alpha   90.00
_cell.angle_beta   90.00
_cell.angle_gamma   90.00
#
_symmetry.space_group_name_H-M   'P 1'
#
loop_
_entity.id
_entity.type
_entity.pdbx_description
1 polymer ?
#
loop_
_entity_poly.entity_id
_entity_poly.type
_entity_poly.pdbx_seq_one_letter_code
_entity_poly.pdbx_strand_id
1 'polypeptide(L)'
;MLAAEASDRATVIIVAGAPGETEFAPDIVQQLQAWAQVSAQAGAKHVAIGGDTIDAASDRDLLQQVLAAEAKEGAGELWLVLVGHGTFDGKEAKLNLRGPDVSATEVAGWLKPFKRALAIIDTTSSSAPFLAKLAAPGRVVVTSTRSGYEQNYARFGKFLAEALPDPKSDLDKDGQVSLLEAFLSASHRTSEFYKTASRLATEHALIDDNGDGLGTPSDWFRGVRATKQARDGAALDGPRAHQFHLVRSLAEQQLSTEVRARRDALELEIAKLRDRKAKMTEAAYLRELERRLLELAALYEGT
;
A
#
# COMPACT_ATOMS: atom_id res chain seq x y z
N MET A 1 -27.27 3.68 7.38
CA MET A 1 -25.84 4.01 7.35
C MET A 1 -25.34 3.84 8.78
N LEU A 2 -24.93 2.62 9.15
CA LEU A 2 -24.25 2.40 10.43
C LEU A 2 -22.89 3.10 10.29
N ALA A 3 -22.66 4.15 11.07
CA ALA A 3 -21.36 4.79 11.11
C ALA A 3 -20.34 3.73 11.54
N ALA A 4 -19.26 3.56 10.78
CA ALA A 4 -18.12 2.81 11.26
C ALA A 4 -17.80 3.33 12.67
N GLU A 5 -17.61 2.43 13.64
CA GLU A 5 -17.12 2.85 14.96
C GLU A 5 -15.89 3.73 14.74
N ALA A 6 -15.79 4.86 15.43
CA ALA A 6 -14.73 5.85 15.18
C ALA A 6 -13.30 5.25 15.26
N SER A 7 -13.14 4.08 15.90
CA SER A 7 -11.92 3.28 16.01
C SER A 7 -11.53 2.49 14.72
N ASP A 8 -12.48 2.20 13.84
CA ASP A 8 -12.28 1.45 12.59
C ASP A 8 -12.18 2.35 11.34
N ARG A 9 -12.23 3.67 11.52
CA ARG A 9 -12.08 4.62 10.42
C ARG A 9 -10.62 4.68 9.95
N ALA A 10 -10.39 4.40 8.66
CA ALA A 10 -9.08 4.58 8.03
C ALA A 10 -8.64 6.05 8.05
N THR A 11 -7.33 6.29 8.12
CA THR A 11 -6.72 7.61 7.97
C THR A 11 -5.81 7.60 6.75
N VAL A 12 -5.96 8.57 5.86
CA VAL A 12 -5.11 8.79 4.69
C VAL A 12 -4.34 10.09 4.90
N ILE A 13 -3.04 9.98 5.05
CA ILE A 13 -2.10 11.11 5.04
C ILE A 13 -1.41 11.10 3.69
N ILE A 14 -1.65 12.12 2.88
CA ILE A 14 -0.96 12.32 1.61
C ILE A 14 0.01 13.49 1.72
N VAL A 15 1.24 13.28 1.24
CA VAL A 15 2.32 14.25 1.26
C VAL A 15 2.73 14.54 -0.18
N ALA A 16 2.45 15.75 -0.64
CA ALA A 16 2.96 16.25 -1.90
C ALA A 16 4.34 16.89 -1.70
N GLY A 17 5.33 16.33 -2.37
CA GLY A 17 6.67 16.88 -2.49
C GLY A 17 6.71 18.15 -3.33
N ALA A 18 7.89 18.78 -3.34
CA ALA A 18 8.13 19.92 -4.22
C ALA A 18 7.99 19.46 -5.68
N PRO A 19 7.31 20.22 -6.56
CA PRO A 19 7.05 19.80 -7.93
C PRO A 19 8.30 19.77 -8.82
N GLY A 20 9.38 20.44 -8.41
CA GLY A 20 10.56 20.61 -9.25
C GLY A 20 10.24 21.49 -10.46
N GLU A 21 10.37 20.94 -11.66
CA GLU A 21 10.00 21.64 -12.90
C GLU A 21 8.48 21.80 -13.03
N THR A 22 8.06 22.91 -13.65
CA THR A 22 6.64 23.28 -13.75
C THR A 22 5.77 22.26 -14.47
N GLU A 23 6.34 21.41 -15.33
CA GLU A 23 5.59 20.39 -16.08
C GLU A 23 5.05 19.26 -15.19
N PHE A 24 5.64 19.02 -14.02
CA PHE A 24 5.23 17.92 -13.12
C PHE A 24 4.14 18.34 -12.13
N ALA A 25 3.94 19.64 -11.90
CA ALA A 25 2.96 20.14 -10.94
C ALA A 25 1.51 19.67 -11.22
N PRO A 26 1.01 19.67 -12.48
CA PRO A 26 -0.35 19.18 -12.77
C PRO A 26 -0.57 17.71 -12.38
N ASP A 27 0.44 16.85 -12.59
CA ASP A 27 0.35 15.42 -12.25
C ASP A 27 0.29 15.21 -10.73
N ILE A 28 1.01 16.03 -9.94
CA ILE A 28 0.94 15.98 -8.47
C ILE A 28 -0.44 16.44 -7.99
N VAL A 29 -0.97 17.53 -8.54
CA VAL A 29 -2.33 18.04 -8.22
C VAL A 29 -3.39 17.00 -8.55
N GLN A 30 -3.29 16.33 -9.69
CA GLN A 30 -4.23 15.27 -10.08
C GLN A 30 -4.20 14.11 -9.07
N GLN A 31 -3.01 13.71 -8.60
CA GLN A 31 -2.88 12.65 -7.60
C GLN A 31 -3.49 13.06 -6.25
N LEU A 32 -3.24 14.29 -5.78
CA LEU A 32 -3.87 14.82 -4.56
C LEU A 32 -5.40 14.78 -4.65
N GLN A 33 -5.96 15.20 -5.78
CA GLN A 33 -7.41 15.19 -6.01
C GLN A 33 -7.98 13.76 -6.05
N ALA A 34 -7.31 12.84 -6.73
CA ALA A 34 -7.73 11.43 -6.78
C ALA A 34 -7.74 10.80 -5.38
N TRP A 35 -6.70 11.01 -4.58
CA TRP A 35 -6.66 10.51 -3.20
C TRP A 35 -7.69 11.16 -2.29
N ALA A 36 -7.98 12.46 -2.46
CA ALA A 36 -9.05 13.12 -1.72
C ALA A 36 -10.43 12.53 -2.06
N GLN A 37 -10.69 12.24 -3.34
CA GLN A 37 -11.93 11.60 -3.79
C GLN A 37 -12.08 10.18 -3.23
N VAL A 38 -11.05 9.36 -3.33
CA VAL A 38 -11.06 7.98 -2.80
C VAL A 38 -11.21 8.00 -1.27
N SER A 39 -10.53 8.92 -0.58
CA SER A 39 -10.67 9.08 0.87
C SER A 39 -12.09 9.47 1.28
N ALA A 40 -12.74 10.35 0.50
CA ALA A 40 -14.13 10.75 0.75
C ALA A 40 -15.10 9.58 0.51
N GLN A 41 -14.90 8.82 -0.58
CA GLN A 41 -15.69 7.61 -0.87
C GLN A 41 -15.55 6.55 0.22
N ALA A 42 -14.34 6.37 0.74
CA ALA A 42 -14.05 5.47 1.87
C ALA A 42 -14.60 5.96 3.21
N GLY A 43 -15.04 7.23 3.31
CA GLY A 43 -15.33 7.86 4.59
C GLY A 43 -14.08 7.98 5.48
N ALA A 44 -12.88 7.93 4.93
CA ALA A 44 -11.61 7.99 5.66
C ALA A 44 -11.36 9.40 6.22
N LYS A 45 -10.53 9.51 7.26
CA LYS A 45 -9.95 10.80 7.69
C LYS A 45 -8.87 11.17 6.68
N HIS A 46 -9.02 12.28 5.96
CA HIS A 46 -8.06 12.73 4.97
C HIS A 46 -7.22 13.90 5.50
N VAL A 47 -5.90 13.80 5.37
CA VAL A 47 -4.94 14.85 5.72
C VAL A 47 -4.00 15.03 4.53
N ALA A 48 -3.97 16.23 3.97
CA ALA A 48 -3.05 16.58 2.89
C ALA A 48 -1.97 17.54 3.41
N ILE A 49 -0.72 17.29 3.03
CA ILE A 49 0.46 18.08 3.34
C ILE A 49 1.14 18.45 2.02
N GLY A 50 1.61 19.68 1.86
CA GLY A 50 2.16 20.17 0.59
C GLY A 50 1.11 20.71 -0.37
N GLY A 51 1.46 20.85 -1.65
CA GLY A 51 0.58 21.39 -2.70
C GLY A 51 0.53 22.93 -2.74
N ASP A 52 -0.66 23.50 -2.89
CA ASP A 52 -0.87 24.98 -2.94
C ASP A 52 -0.99 25.61 -1.55
N THR A 53 -1.09 24.80 -0.50
CA THR A 53 -1.17 25.26 0.90
C THR A 53 0.17 25.81 1.35
N ILE A 54 0.20 27.06 1.80
CA ILE A 54 1.38 27.70 2.40
C ILE A 54 1.16 27.73 3.91
N ASP A 55 1.89 26.86 4.62
CA ASP A 55 1.85 26.77 6.07
C ASP A 55 3.04 27.51 6.70
N ALA A 56 2.88 27.92 7.97
CA ALA A 56 3.96 28.55 8.73
C ALA A 56 5.07 27.56 9.11
N ALA A 57 4.75 26.27 9.23
CA ALA A 57 5.70 25.19 9.45
C ALA A 57 6.14 24.58 8.11
N SER A 58 7.33 23.97 8.06
CA SER A 58 7.77 23.24 6.86
C SER A 58 6.93 21.98 6.64
N ASP A 59 6.81 21.52 5.39
CA ASP A 59 6.07 20.28 5.06
C ASP A 59 6.63 19.07 5.85
N ARG A 60 7.94 19.04 6.09
CA ARG A 60 8.61 18.03 6.93
C ARG A 60 8.14 18.07 8.38
N ASP A 61 8.12 19.26 8.98
CA ASP A 61 7.72 19.43 10.38
C ASP A 61 6.22 19.16 10.54
N LEU A 62 5.40 19.56 9.57
CA LEU A 62 3.97 19.26 9.56
C LEU A 62 3.73 17.74 9.47
N LEU A 63 4.47 17.03 8.60
CA LEU A 63 4.39 15.56 8.53
C LEU A 63 4.76 14.91 9.86
N GLN A 64 5.85 15.37 10.50
CA GLN A 64 6.25 14.88 11.82
C GLN A 64 5.15 15.13 12.86
N GLN A 65 4.56 16.32 12.89
CA GLN A 65 3.51 16.69 13.84
C GLN A 65 2.23 15.89 13.63
N VAL A 66 1.78 15.73 12.39
CA VAL A 66 0.60 14.92 12.05
C VAL A 66 0.84 13.47 12.47
N LEU A 67 1.96 12.87 12.07
CA LEU A 67 2.30 11.50 12.47
C LEU A 67 2.43 11.36 13.99
N ALA A 68 2.93 12.37 14.70
CA ALA A 68 2.99 12.36 16.16
C ALA A 68 1.59 12.40 16.80
N ALA A 69 0.67 13.17 16.24
CA ALA A 69 -0.71 13.32 16.74
C ALA A 69 -1.64 12.12 16.39
N GLU A 70 -1.32 11.34 15.35
CA GLU A 70 -2.17 10.21 14.96
C GLU A 70 -2.25 9.09 16.02
N ALA A 71 -3.38 8.41 16.08
CA ALA A 71 -3.55 7.25 16.95
C ALA A 71 -2.60 6.11 16.52
N LYS A 72 -1.80 5.62 17.47
CA LYS A 72 -0.79 4.57 17.25
C LYS A 72 -1.39 3.17 17.21
N GLU A 73 -2.54 3.00 17.84
CA GLU A 73 -3.29 1.75 17.97
C GLU A 73 -4.72 2.02 17.49
N GLY A 74 -5.44 0.99 17.06
CA GLY A 74 -6.79 1.10 16.49
C GLY A 74 -7.00 0.10 15.36
N ALA A 75 -8.27 -0.13 15.02
CA ALA A 75 -8.64 -1.09 13.99
C ALA A 75 -8.53 -0.53 12.57
N GLY A 76 -8.81 0.76 12.39
CA GLY A 76 -8.67 1.40 11.09
C GLY A 76 -7.22 1.36 10.61
N GLU A 77 -6.98 1.33 9.31
CA GLU A 77 -5.62 1.41 8.78
C GLU A 77 -5.12 2.86 8.72
N LEU A 78 -3.79 3.03 8.74
CA LEU A 78 -3.13 4.28 8.36
C LEU A 78 -2.50 4.12 6.98
N TRP A 79 -2.91 4.96 6.05
CA TRP A 79 -2.38 5.05 4.70
C TRP A 79 -1.49 6.30 4.61
N LEU A 80 -0.18 6.11 4.47
CA LEU A 80 0.78 7.18 4.22
C LEU A 80 1.18 7.16 2.75
N VAL A 81 0.82 8.20 2.01
CA VAL A 81 1.07 8.31 0.57
C VAL A 81 2.05 9.44 0.31
N LEU A 82 3.18 9.13 -0.33
CA LEU A 82 4.23 10.09 -0.68
C LEU A 82 4.22 10.30 -2.19
N VAL A 83 4.02 11.54 -2.64
CA VAL A 83 3.87 11.88 -4.06
C VAL A 83 4.87 12.96 -4.43
N GLY A 84 5.52 12.84 -5.59
CA GLY A 84 6.45 13.84 -6.11
C GLY A 84 7.79 13.24 -6.49
N HIS A 85 8.87 13.93 -6.14
CA HIS A 85 10.24 13.53 -6.47
C HIS A 85 10.96 12.98 -5.25
N GLY A 86 11.85 12.04 -5.50
CA GLY A 86 12.78 11.51 -4.52
C GLY A 86 14.20 11.44 -5.07
N THR A 87 15.15 11.45 -4.14
CA THR A 87 16.59 11.44 -4.42
C THR A 87 17.28 10.35 -3.60
N PHE A 88 18.41 9.86 -4.10
CA PHE A 88 19.23 8.87 -3.41
C PHE A 88 20.71 9.16 -3.65
N ASP A 89 21.47 9.28 -2.57
CA ASP A 89 22.91 9.60 -2.61
C ASP A 89 23.83 8.37 -2.61
N GLY A 90 23.25 7.16 -2.76
CA GLY A 90 23.97 5.89 -2.61
C GLY A 90 23.89 5.29 -1.20
N LYS A 91 23.40 6.05 -0.21
CA LYS A 91 23.27 5.64 1.19
C LYS A 91 21.88 5.88 1.77
N GLU A 92 21.31 7.06 1.56
CA GLU A 92 20.02 7.48 2.11
C GLU A 92 19.12 8.03 1.01
N ALA A 93 17.87 7.57 0.99
CA ALA A 93 16.84 8.13 0.10
C ALA A 93 16.01 9.19 0.83
N LYS A 94 15.56 10.19 0.06
CA LYS A 94 14.75 11.28 0.57
C LYS A 94 13.58 11.58 -0.36
N LEU A 95 12.44 11.94 0.24
CA LEU A 95 11.35 12.62 -0.44
C LEU A 95 11.68 14.11 -0.50
N ASN A 96 11.65 14.69 -1.70
CA ASN A 96 11.94 16.10 -1.90
C ASN A 96 10.71 16.95 -1.55
N LEU A 97 10.82 17.79 -0.53
CA LEU A 97 9.71 18.60 -0.01
C LEU A 97 9.93 20.09 -0.29
N ARG A 98 8.90 20.91 -0.08
CA ARG A 98 9.12 22.37 -0.04
C ARG A 98 9.81 22.70 1.28
N GLY A 99 11.05 23.16 1.18
CA GLY A 99 11.91 23.35 2.35
C GLY A 99 12.75 22.09 2.61
N PRO A 100 12.98 21.70 3.87
CA PRO A 100 13.82 20.54 4.17
C PRO A 100 13.21 19.22 3.71
N ASP A 101 13.97 18.44 2.94
CA ASP A 101 13.61 17.08 2.55
C ASP A 101 13.51 16.13 3.75
N VAL A 102 12.73 15.06 3.61
CA VAL A 102 12.59 14.01 4.63
C VAL A 102 13.21 12.70 4.18
N SER A 103 14.02 12.09 5.04
CA SER A 103 14.69 10.81 4.75
C SER A 103 13.87 9.58 5.12
N ALA A 104 14.19 8.45 4.48
CA ALA A 104 13.62 7.15 4.81
C ALA A 104 13.84 6.78 6.29
N THR A 105 15.01 7.10 6.84
CA THR A 105 15.34 6.86 8.25
C THR A 105 14.48 7.68 9.21
N GLU A 106 14.17 8.93 8.88
CA GLU A 106 13.29 9.78 9.69
C GLU A 106 11.86 9.24 9.69
N VAL A 107 11.29 8.96 8.51
CA VAL A 107 9.94 8.39 8.38
C VAL A 107 9.86 7.05 9.14
N ALA A 108 10.85 6.17 8.98
CA ALA A 108 10.93 4.92 9.71
C ALA A 108 10.90 5.15 11.22
N GLY A 109 11.67 6.13 11.72
CA GLY A 109 11.71 6.55 13.12
C GLY A 109 10.35 7.00 13.64
N TRP A 110 9.63 7.84 12.88
CA TRP A 110 8.32 8.35 13.26
C TRP A 110 7.23 7.28 13.25
N LEU A 111 7.37 6.27 12.40
CA LEU A 111 6.41 5.17 12.31
C LEU A 111 6.63 4.06 13.36
N LYS A 112 7.79 4.03 14.05
CA LYS A 112 8.10 3.00 15.08
C LYS A 112 7.01 2.81 16.14
N PRO A 113 6.33 3.86 16.66
CA PRO A 113 5.34 3.68 17.73
C PRO A 113 4.01 3.06 17.27
N PHE A 114 3.74 3.01 15.97
CA PHE A 114 2.46 2.52 15.44
C PHE A 114 2.37 0.99 15.51
N LYS A 115 1.27 0.48 16.08
CA LYS A 115 0.93 -0.95 16.19
C LYS A 115 -0.41 -1.31 15.50
N ARG A 116 -0.95 -0.39 14.69
CA ARG A 116 -2.09 -0.62 13.79
C ARG A 116 -1.61 -1.00 12.39
N ALA A 117 -2.51 -1.41 11.51
CA ALA A 117 -2.18 -1.73 10.12
C ALA A 117 -1.76 -0.47 9.35
N LEU A 118 -0.65 -0.55 8.61
CA LEU A 118 -0.13 0.57 7.82
C LEU A 118 0.02 0.19 6.33
N ALA A 119 -0.45 1.06 5.45
CA ALA A 119 -0.06 1.06 4.03
C ALA A 119 0.83 2.29 3.79
N ILE A 120 2.06 2.06 3.34
CA ILE A 120 3.01 3.13 3.03
C ILE A 120 3.32 3.07 1.55
N ILE A 121 2.84 4.07 0.82
CA ILE A 121 2.86 4.10 -0.64
C ILE A 121 3.77 5.24 -1.04
N ASP A 122 5.00 4.90 -1.41
CA ASP A 122 5.98 5.85 -1.90
C ASP A 122 5.99 5.86 -3.42
N THR A 123 5.32 6.85 -4.00
CA THR A 123 5.18 6.95 -5.44
C THR A 123 6.27 7.80 -6.11
N THR A 124 7.35 8.15 -5.41
CA THR A 124 8.38 9.03 -5.98
C THR A 124 9.45 8.29 -6.79
N SER A 125 10.25 9.06 -7.53
CA SER A 125 11.55 8.59 -8.02
C SER A 125 12.43 8.14 -6.86
N SER A 126 13.36 7.22 -7.11
CA SER A 126 14.30 6.70 -6.11
C SER A 126 13.66 6.16 -4.81
N SER A 127 12.42 5.70 -4.86
CA SER A 127 11.62 5.21 -3.72
C SER A 127 12.06 3.87 -3.13
N ALA A 128 12.68 2.97 -3.90
CA ALA A 128 13.02 1.62 -3.44
C ALA A 128 13.81 1.52 -2.11
N PRO A 129 14.77 2.42 -1.79
CA PRO A 129 15.46 2.38 -0.50
C PRO A 129 14.57 2.66 0.71
N PHE A 130 13.38 3.27 0.53
CA PHE A 130 12.37 3.37 1.60
C PHE A 130 11.79 1.99 1.95
N LEU A 131 11.64 1.08 0.98
CA LEU A 131 11.04 -0.24 1.18
C LEU A 131 11.71 -1.00 2.33
N ALA A 132 13.02 -1.23 2.23
CA ALA A 132 13.76 -1.98 3.25
C ALA A 132 13.83 -1.27 4.62
N LYS A 133 13.71 0.07 4.65
CA LYS A 133 13.73 0.86 5.90
C LYS A 133 12.38 0.87 6.60
N LEU A 134 11.30 0.78 5.84
CA LEU A 134 9.93 0.89 6.34
C LEU A 134 9.26 -0.47 6.56
N ALA A 135 9.77 -1.53 5.94
CA ALA A 135 9.33 -2.91 6.12
C ALA A 135 9.28 -3.29 7.61
N ALA A 136 8.10 -3.76 8.03
CA ALA A 136 7.86 -4.27 9.38
C ALA A 136 6.56 -5.10 9.40
N PRO A 137 6.36 -5.99 10.39
CA PRO A 137 5.13 -6.75 10.51
C PRO A 137 3.88 -5.84 10.55
N GLY A 138 2.85 -6.21 9.79
CA GLY A 138 1.59 -5.46 9.72
C GLY A 138 1.64 -4.21 8.83
N ARG A 139 2.75 -3.99 8.11
CA ARG A 139 2.90 -2.93 7.12
C ARG A 139 2.90 -3.49 5.70
N VAL A 140 2.27 -2.76 4.80
CA VAL A 140 2.41 -2.94 3.36
C VAL A 140 3.17 -1.73 2.84
N VAL A 141 4.30 -1.95 2.17
CA VAL A 141 5.11 -0.90 1.57
C VAL A 141 5.10 -1.07 0.05
N VAL A 142 4.70 -0.01 -0.66
CA VAL A 142 4.68 0.04 -2.12
C VAL A 142 5.66 1.11 -2.58
N THR A 143 6.48 0.81 -3.58
CA THR A 143 7.38 1.78 -4.21
C THR A 143 7.14 1.85 -5.72
N SER A 144 7.31 3.02 -6.33
CA SER A 144 7.29 3.17 -7.81
C SER A 144 8.52 2.56 -8.48
N THR A 145 9.62 2.46 -7.74
CA THR A 145 10.93 2.06 -8.28
C THR A 145 11.44 0.79 -7.61
N ARG A 146 12.35 0.10 -8.30
CA ARG A 146 13.04 -1.10 -7.79
C ARG A 146 14.46 -0.82 -7.29
N SER A 147 14.96 0.39 -7.50
CA SER A 147 16.24 0.83 -6.96
C SER A 147 16.26 2.34 -6.71
N GLY A 148 17.14 2.80 -5.81
CA GLY A 148 17.38 4.23 -5.60
C GLY A 148 17.98 4.94 -6.82
N TYR A 149 18.44 4.21 -7.84
CA TYR A 149 19.04 4.78 -9.04
C TYR A 149 18.03 5.03 -10.17
N GLU A 150 16.75 4.71 -9.96
CA GLU A 150 15.66 5.08 -10.87
C GLU A 150 15.17 6.50 -10.55
N GLN A 151 15.91 7.49 -11.06
CA GLN A 151 15.74 8.91 -10.71
C GLN A 151 14.74 9.67 -11.57
N ASN A 152 14.19 9.05 -12.63
CA ASN A 152 13.21 9.68 -13.48
C ASN A 152 11.87 9.82 -12.75
N TYR A 153 11.10 10.86 -13.08
CA TYR A 153 9.77 11.06 -12.52
C TYR A 153 8.89 9.82 -12.70
N ALA A 154 8.34 9.35 -11.59
CA ALA A 154 7.52 8.15 -11.52
C ALA A 154 6.04 8.47 -11.80
N ARG A 155 5.43 7.70 -12.70
CA ARG A 155 4.04 7.85 -13.16
C ARG A 155 3.11 6.84 -12.50
N PHE A 156 3.67 5.81 -11.89
CA PHE A 156 2.93 4.74 -11.22
C PHE A 156 1.87 5.27 -10.24
N GLY A 157 2.20 6.29 -9.44
CA GLY A 157 1.31 6.82 -8.40
C GLY A 157 -0.04 7.33 -8.92
N LYS A 158 -0.05 7.94 -10.11
CA LYS A 158 -1.28 8.37 -10.78
C LYS A 158 -2.19 7.19 -11.10
N PHE A 159 -1.63 6.15 -11.70
CA PHE A 159 -2.40 4.96 -12.05
C PHE A 159 -2.89 4.20 -10.82
N LEU A 160 -2.12 4.22 -9.73
CA LEU A 160 -2.50 3.62 -8.45
C LEU A 160 -3.69 4.32 -7.81
N ALA A 161 -3.64 5.65 -7.71
CA ALA A 161 -4.74 6.44 -7.15
C ALA A 161 -6.05 6.23 -7.93
N GLU A 162 -5.94 6.16 -9.27
CA GLU A 162 -7.07 5.90 -10.16
C GLU A 162 -7.57 4.44 -10.11
N ALA A 163 -6.73 3.48 -9.72
CA ALA A 163 -7.10 2.06 -9.67
C ALA A 163 -7.94 1.70 -8.44
N LEU A 164 -7.69 2.35 -7.30
CA LEU A 164 -8.35 2.07 -6.02
C LEU A 164 -9.89 2.13 -6.08
N PRO A 165 -10.54 3.12 -6.75
CA PRO A 165 -11.99 3.16 -6.86
C PRO A 165 -12.53 2.54 -8.15
N ASP A 166 -11.67 2.02 -9.05
CA ASP A 166 -12.09 1.52 -10.37
C ASP A 166 -12.49 0.03 -10.29
N PRO A 167 -13.77 -0.32 -10.51
CA PRO A 167 -14.22 -1.72 -10.50
C PRO A 167 -13.56 -2.61 -11.56
N LYS A 168 -12.86 -2.04 -12.56
CA LYS A 168 -12.04 -2.82 -13.50
C LYS A 168 -10.77 -3.36 -12.87
N SER A 169 -10.31 -2.75 -11.77
CA SER A 169 -9.14 -3.20 -11.01
C SER A 169 -9.47 -4.33 -10.04
N ASP A 170 -10.74 -4.60 -9.75
CA ASP A 170 -11.19 -5.78 -9.00
C ASP A 170 -10.90 -7.04 -9.86
N LEU A 171 -9.80 -7.73 -9.55
CA LEU A 171 -9.28 -8.86 -10.33
C LEU A 171 -9.93 -10.18 -9.90
N ASP A 172 -10.30 -10.33 -8.62
CA ASP A 172 -10.90 -11.55 -8.10
C ASP A 172 -12.44 -11.54 -8.00
N LYS A 173 -13.06 -10.40 -8.30
CA LYS A 173 -14.50 -10.15 -8.38
C LYS A 173 -15.21 -10.25 -7.04
N ASP A 174 -14.55 -9.85 -5.96
CA ASP A 174 -15.15 -9.80 -4.63
C ASP A 174 -15.99 -8.52 -4.35
N GLY A 175 -16.00 -7.58 -5.31
CA GLY A 175 -16.81 -6.35 -5.24
C GLY A 175 -16.12 -5.18 -4.52
N GLN A 176 -14.84 -5.29 -4.24
CA GLN A 176 -13.97 -4.21 -3.77
C GLN A 176 -12.61 -4.29 -4.47
N VAL A 177 -11.72 -3.32 -4.23
CA VAL A 177 -10.38 -3.31 -4.80
C VAL A 177 -9.37 -3.26 -3.66
N SER A 178 -8.57 -4.29 -3.57
CA SER A 178 -7.47 -4.36 -2.61
C SER A 178 -6.27 -3.50 -3.05
N LEU A 179 -5.38 -3.16 -2.12
CA LEU A 179 -4.10 -2.51 -2.43
C LEU A 179 -3.25 -3.35 -3.39
N LEU A 180 -3.27 -4.68 -3.25
CA LEU A 180 -2.59 -5.57 -4.19
C LEU A 180 -3.13 -5.41 -5.61
N GLU A 181 -4.45 -5.42 -5.77
CA GLU A 181 -5.08 -5.28 -7.08
C GLU A 181 -4.85 -3.90 -7.69
N ALA A 182 -4.95 -2.84 -6.88
CA ALA A 182 -4.60 -1.49 -7.30
C ALA A 182 -3.13 -1.43 -7.77
N PHE A 183 -2.20 -2.05 -7.02
CA PHE A 183 -0.79 -2.15 -7.40
C PHE A 183 -0.59 -2.88 -8.73
N LEU A 184 -1.26 -4.01 -8.94
CA LEU A 184 -1.16 -4.79 -10.18
C LEU A 184 -1.74 -4.04 -11.38
N SER A 185 -2.92 -3.45 -11.22
CA SER A 185 -3.59 -2.62 -12.24
C SER A 185 -2.72 -1.42 -12.61
N ALA A 186 -2.20 -0.69 -11.61
CA ALA A 186 -1.33 0.46 -11.81
C ALA A 186 -0.01 0.09 -12.49
N SER A 187 0.61 -1.03 -12.09
CA SER A 187 1.85 -1.51 -12.71
C SER A 187 1.64 -1.88 -14.18
N HIS A 188 0.53 -2.54 -14.50
CA HIS A 188 0.15 -2.83 -15.88
C HIS A 188 -0.06 -1.55 -16.70
N ARG A 189 -0.83 -0.59 -16.20
CA ARG A 189 -1.09 0.69 -16.86
C ARG A 189 0.18 1.51 -17.07
N THR A 190 1.10 1.47 -16.10
CA THR A 190 2.43 2.09 -16.20
C THR A 190 3.24 1.46 -17.33
N SER A 191 3.29 0.12 -17.39
CA SER A 191 3.97 -0.59 -18.47
C SER A 191 3.39 -0.25 -19.84
N GLU A 192 2.07 -0.23 -19.97
CA GLU A 192 1.39 0.13 -21.22
C GLU A 192 1.69 1.57 -21.65
N PHE A 193 1.73 2.52 -20.70
CA PHE A 193 2.12 3.90 -21.00
C PHE A 193 3.50 3.96 -21.67
N TYR A 194 4.53 3.33 -21.10
CA TYR A 194 5.87 3.35 -21.68
C TYR A 194 5.91 2.68 -23.06
N LYS A 195 5.21 1.56 -23.24
CA LYS A 195 5.11 0.87 -24.54
C LYS A 195 4.43 1.73 -25.59
N THR A 196 3.25 2.28 -25.30
CA THR A 196 2.50 3.13 -26.24
C THR A 196 3.26 4.41 -26.58
N ALA A 197 3.97 4.99 -25.61
CA ALA A 197 4.80 6.17 -25.82
C ALA A 197 6.13 5.88 -26.56
N SER A 198 6.43 4.62 -26.90
CA SER A 198 7.73 4.19 -27.44
C SER A 198 8.92 4.63 -26.58
N ARG A 199 8.77 4.54 -25.25
CA ARG A 199 9.78 4.92 -24.26
C ARG A 199 10.28 3.68 -23.50
N LEU A 200 11.54 3.73 -23.07
CA LEU A 200 12.06 2.75 -22.11
C LEU A 200 11.40 2.97 -20.74
N ALA A 201 11.01 1.88 -20.08
CA ALA A 201 10.51 1.95 -18.72
C ALA A 201 11.60 2.41 -17.76
N THR A 202 11.35 3.51 -17.05
CA THR A 202 12.30 4.12 -16.11
C THR A 202 11.93 3.91 -14.65
N GLU A 203 10.85 3.20 -14.38
CA GLU A 203 10.32 2.89 -13.06
C GLU A 203 9.78 1.45 -13.07
N HIS A 204 9.92 0.75 -11.95
CA HIS A 204 9.50 -0.64 -11.79
C HIS A 204 8.99 -0.83 -10.37
N ALA A 205 7.66 -0.84 -10.23
CA ALA A 205 7.04 -0.86 -8.91
C ALA A 205 7.27 -2.18 -8.17
N LEU A 206 7.43 -2.08 -6.85
CA LEU A 206 7.56 -3.22 -5.93
C LEU A 206 6.53 -3.12 -4.81
N ILE A 207 6.16 -4.26 -4.24
CA ILE A 207 5.32 -4.36 -3.03
C ILE A 207 5.95 -5.30 -2.01
N ASP A 208 6.00 -4.89 -0.75
CA ASP A 208 6.41 -5.68 0.42
C ASP A 208 5.25 -5.69 1.41
N ASP A 209 4.78 -6.85 1.83
CA ASP A 209 3.67 -6.96 2.79
C ASP A 209 3.94 -7.90 3.96
N ASN A 210 5.10 -8.56 3.92
CA ASN A 210 5.54 -9.51 4.92
C ASN A 210 6.60 -8.92 5.88
N GLY A 211 7.16 -7.75 5.56
CA GLY A 211 8.14 -7.03 6.36
C GLY A 211 9.58 -7.53 6.27
N ASP A 212 9.95 -8.31 5.24
CA ASP A 212 11.32 -8.80 5.02
C ASP A 212 12.21 -7.79 4.25
N GLY A 213 11.61 -6.76 3.66
CA GLY A 213 12.31 -5.72 2.91
C GLY A 213 12.69 -6.16 1.49
N LEU A 214 12.11 -7.24 0.98
CA LEU A 214 12.38 -7.83 -0.33
C LEU A 214 11.16 -7.70 -1.24
N GLY A 215 10.90 -6.48 -1.72
CA GLY A 215 9.72 -6.21 -2.52
C GLY A 215 9.54 -7.11 -3.75
N THR A 216 8.34 -7.64 -3.90
CA THR A 216 7.91 -8.45 -5.04
C THR A 216 7.43 -7.57 -6.21
N PRO A 217 7.92 -7.76 -7.44
CA PRO A 217 7.44 -7.02 -8.61
C PRO A 217 6.12 -7.57 -9.16
N SER A 218 5.36 -6.73 -9.85
CA SER A 218 4.02 -7.08 -10.35
C SER A 218 3.99 -8.27 -11.33
N ASP A 219 5.06 -8.50 -12.09
CA ASP A 219 5.15 -9.58 -13.10
C ASP A 219 5.34 -10.98 -12.47
N TRP A 220 5.41 -11.07 -11.14
CA TRP A 220 5.42 -12.33 -10.41
C TRP A 220 4.01 -12.84 -10.11
N PHE A 221 3.00 -11.99 -10.26
CA PHE A 221 1.61 -12.31 -9.97
C PHE A 221 0.84 -12.77 -11.23
N ARG A 222 -0.08 -13.71 -11.04
CA ARG A 222 -1.10 -14.11 -12.02
C ARG A 222 -2.46 -13.94 -11.34
N GLY A 223 -3.21 -12.91 -11.73
CA GLY A 223 -4.29 -12.40 -10.88
C GLY A 223 -3.71 -11.94 -9.54
N VAL A 224 -4.39 -12.23 -8.44
CA VAL A 224 -3.92 -11.90 -7.08
C VAL A 224 -2.91 -12.89 -6.49
N ARG A 225 -2.48 -13.91 -7.25
CA ARG A 225 -1.58 -14.96 -6.73
C ARG A 225 -0.17 -14.79 -7.25
N ALA A 226 0.81 -14.75 -6.36
CA ALA A 226 2.21 -14.85 -6.72
C ALA A 226 2.51 -16.27 -7.25
N THR A 227 3.20 -16.35 -8.40
CA THR A 227 3.44 -17.61 -9.14
C THR A 227 4.91 -17.96 -9.32
N LYS A 228 5.82 -17.00 -9.11
CA LYS A 228 7.26 -17.23 -9.15
C LYS A 228 7.78 -17.52 -7.75
N GLN A 229 8.83 -18.31 -7.63
CA GLN A 229 9.49 -18.52 -6.33
C GLN A 229 10.56 -17.45 -6.11
N ALA A 230 10.56 -16.84 -4.92
CA ALA A 230 11.67 -16.02 -4.48
C ALA A 230 12.95 -16.86 -4.35
N ARG A 231 14.11 -16.21 -4.43
CA ARG A 231 15.39 -16.87 -4.11
C ARG A 231 15.34 -17.38 -2.66
N ASP A 232 15.96 -18.52 -2.41
CA ASP A 232 16.12 -19.12 -1.08
C ASP A 232 14.81 -19.48 -0.35
N GLY A 233 13.68 -19.52 -1.07
CA GLY A 233 12.40 -19.94 -0.52
C GLY A 233 11.75 -18.92 0.42
N ALA A 234 12.07 -17.63 0.28
CA ALA A 234 11.37 -16.55 0.96
C ALA A 234 9.86 -16.57 0.62
N ALA A 235 9.04 -16.14 1.59
CA ALA A 235 7.60 -16.01 1.38
C ALA A 235 7.35 -14.89 0.37
N LEU A 236 6.35 -15.07 -0.48
CA LEU A 236 5.99 -14.05 -1.47
C LEU A 236 5.02 -13.06 -0.85
N ASP A 237 5.13 -11.81 -1.27
CA ASP A 237 4.17 -10.79 -0.91
C ASP A 237 2.84 -10.99 -1.62
N GLY A 238 1.80 -10.31 -1.12
CA GLY A 238 0.46 -10.30 -1.68
C GLY A 238 -0.63 -10.58 -0.67
N PRO A 239 -0.54 -11.63 0.19
CA PRO A 239 -1.64 -12.01 1.07
C PRO A 239 -2.08 -10.89 2.02
N ARG A 240 -1.16 -10.10 2.56
CA ARG A 240 -1.51 -9.00 3.44
C ARG A 240 -1.97 -7.78 2.66
N ALA A 241 -1.32 -7.44 1.54
CA ALA A 241 -1.74 -6.36 0.66
C ALA A 241 -3.15 -6.58 0.06
N HIS A 242 -3.52 -7.83 -0.18
CA HIS A 242 -4.85 -8.24 -0.64
C HIS A 242 -5.95 -7.96 0.40
N GLN A 243 -5.61 -7.83 1.68
CA GLN A 243 -6.57 -7.50 2.74
C GLN A 243 -6.76 -6.00 2.96
N PHE A 244 -5.92 -5.14 2.36
CA PHE A 244 -6.02 -3.69 2.49
C PHE A 244 -7.04 -3.13 1.51
N HIS A 245 -8.22 -2.77 2.02
CA HIS A 245 -9.31 -2.18 1.25
C HIS A 245 -9.63 -0.80 1.78
N LEU A 246 -9.20 0.24 1.07
CA LEU A 246 -9.54 1.62 1.45
C LEU A 246 -11.05 1.88 1.24
N VAL A 247 -11.57 1.50 0.08
CA VAL A 247 -13.02 1.56 -0.21
C VAL A 247 -13.61 0.17 0.00
N ARG A 248 -14.18 -0.06 1.18
CA ARG A 248 -14.81 -1.32 1.56
C ARG A 248 -16.16 -1.50 0.86
N SER A 249 -16.45 -2.72 0.40
CA SER A 249 -17.77 -3.07 -0.18
C SER A 249 -18.90 -2.96 0.86
N LEU A 250 -20.16 -2.98 0.41
CA LEU A 250 -21.30 -2.96 1.35
C LEU A 250 -21.32 -4.20 2.27
N ALA A 251 -20.96 -5.37 1.73
CA ALA A 251 -20.84 -6.59 2.52
C ALA A 251 -19.72 -6.45 3.57
N GLU A 252 -18.59 -5.89 3.17
CA GLU A 252 -17.45 -5.66 4.06
C GLU A 252 -17.78 -4.68 5.19
N GLN A 253 -18.56 -3.63 4.90
CA GLN A 253 -19.01 -2.64 5.88
C GLN A 253 -20.00 -3.21 6.92
N GLN A 254 -20.68 -4.31 6.61
CA GLN A 254 -21.62 -4.96 7.53
C GLN A 254 -20.92 -5.84 8.57
N LEU A 255 -19.70 -6.31 8.28
CA LEU A 255 -18.93 -7.11 9.22
C LEU A 255 -18.53 -6.27 10.45
N SER A 256 -18.45 -6.90 11.63
CA SER A 256 -17.83 -6.25 12.78
C SER A 256 -16.30 -6.21 12.61
N THR A 257 -15.65 -5.31 13.34
CA THR A 257 -14.19 -5.20 13.35
C THR A 257 -13.53 -6.52 13.78
N GLU A 258 -14.09 -7.20 14.78
CA GLU A 258 -13.59 -8.47 15.30
C GLU A 258 -13.75 -9.60 14.29
N VAL A 259 -14.89 -9.64 13.59
CA VAL A 259 -15.15 -10.64 12.54
C VAL A 259 -14.16 -10.44 11.39
N ARG A 260 -13.96 -9.20 10.92
CA ARG A 260 -12.94 -8.88 9.90
C ARG A 260 -11.55 -9.30 10.35
N ALA A 261 -11.15 -8.93 11.56
CA ALA A 261 -9.83 -9.30 12.08
C ALA A 261 -9.64 -10.81 12.18
N ARG A 262 -10.68 -11.57 12.56
CA ARG A 262 -10.62 -13.04 12.61
C ARG A 262 -10.54 -13.64 11.21
N ARG A 263 -11.35 -13.16 10.27
CA ARG A 263 -11.30 -13.57 8.86
C ARG A 263 -9.91 -13.35 8.28
N ASP A 264 -9.37 -12.14 8.42
CA ASP A 264 -8.06 -11.78 7.89
C ASP A 264 -6.95 -12.68 8.46
N ALA A 265 -7.00 -12.97 9.77
CA ALA A 265 -6.06 -13.88 10.40
C ALA A 265 -6.14 -15.30 9.80
N LEU A 266 -7.35 -15.83 9.58
CA LEU A 266 -7.56 -17.16 8.99
C LEU A 266 -7.06 -17.23 7.54
N GLU A 267 -7.31 -16.20 6.74
CA GLU A 267 -6.82 -16.12 5.36
C GLU A 267 -5.30 -16.11 5.27
N LEU A 268 -4.63 -15.35 6.14
CA LEU A 268 -3.17 -15.35 6.25
C LEU A 268 -2.63 -16.72 6.70
N GLU A 269 -3.33 -17.39 7.62
CA GLU A 269 -2.97 -18.77 8.01
C GLU A 269 -3.14 -19.76 6.85
N ILE A 270 -4.19 -19.62 6.05
CA ILE A 270 -4.43 -20.44 4.85
C ILE A 270 -3.33 -20.19 3.82
N ALA A 271 -2.92 -18.94 3.60
CA ALA A 271 -1.81 -18.60 2.72
C ALA A 271 -0.51 -19.28 3.18
N LYS A 272 -0.15 -19.13 4.47
CA LYS A 272 1.02 -19.80 5.07
C LYS A 272 0.94 -21.33 5.02
N LEU A 273 -0.26 -21.91 5.09
CA LEU A 273 -0.46 -23.35 4.95
C LEU A 273 -0.19 -23.81 3.51
N ARG A 274 -0.63 -23.04 2.51
CA ARG A 274 -0.37 -23.32 1.09
C ARG A 274 1.13 -23.31 0.78
N ASP A 275 1.88 -22.35 1.32
CA ASP A 275 3.34 -22.28 1.13
C ASP A 275 4.07 -23.48 1.72
N ARG A 276 3.53 -24.06 2.81
CA ARG A 276 4.07 -25.25 3.46
C ARG A 276 3.59 -26.56 2.84
N LYS A 277 2.68 -26.53 1.86
CA LYS A 277 2.10 -27.74 1.24
C LYS A 277 3.18 -28.72 0.77
N ALA A 278 4.23 -28.22 0.12
CA ALA A 278 5.34 -29.06 -0.39
C ALA A 278 6.17 -29.73 0.73
N LYS A 279 6.08 -29.24 1.97
CA LYS A 279 6.80 -29.73 3.16
C LYS A 279 5.93 -30.61 4.06
N MET A 280 4.70 -30.96 3.64
CA MET A 280 3.71 -31.68 4.43
C MET A 280 3.12 -32.85 3.64
N THR A 281 2.57 -33.85 4.34
CA THR A 281 1.77 -34.89 3.68
C THR A 281 0.44 -34.32 3.23
N GLU A 282 -0.09 -34.82 2.11
CA GLU A 282 -1.37 -34.35 1.57
C GLU A 282 -2.52 -34.49 2.57
N ALA A 283 -2.60 -35.62 3.27
CA ALA A 283 -3.60 -35.85 4.30
C ALA A 283 -3.50 -34.85 5.47
N ALA A 284 -2.28 -34.47 5.89
CA ALA A 284 -2.11 -33.47 6.94
C ALA A 284 -2.49 -32.07 6.44
N TYR A 285 -2.10 -31.72 5.21
CA TYR A 285 -2.46 -30.46 4.58
C TYR A 285 -3.97 -30.30 4.44
N LEU A 286 -4.68 -31.31 3.92
CA LEU A 286 -6.13 -31.26 3.73
C LEU A 286 -6.88 -31.13 5.06
N ARG A 287 -6.47 -31.84 6.12
CA ARG A 287 -7.07 -31.70 7.45
C ARG A 287 -6.92 -30.29 8.02
N GLU A 288 -5.72 -29.71 7.95
CA GLU A 288 -5.46 -28.36 8.45
C GLU A 288 -6.16 -27.28 7.62
N LEU A 289 -6.34 -27.52 6.32
CA LEU A 289 -7.06 -26.64 5.41
C LEU A 289 -8.57 -26.70 5.69
N GLU A 290 -9.14 -27.90 5.76
CA GLU A 290 -10.56 -28.12 6.07
C GLU A 290 -10.94 -27.43 7.39
N ARG A 291 -10.15 -27.63 8.45
CA ARG A 291 -10.37 -26.97 9.75
C ARG A 291 -10.50 -25.46 9.63
N ARG A 292 -9.61 -24.81 8.86
CA ARG A 292 -9.59 -23.36 8.68
C ARG A 292 -10.72 -22.86 7.78
N LEU A 293 -11.05 -23.61 6.73
CA LEU A 293 -12.15 -23.28 5.83
C LEU A 293 -13.51 -23.40 6.53
N LEU A 294 -13.70 -24.40 7.39
CA LEU A 294 -14.90 -24.52 8.22
C LEU A 294 -15.01 -23.36 9.20
N GLU A 295 -13.91 -22.95 9.83
CA GLU A 295 -13.92 -21.79 10.71
C GLU A 295 -14.23 -20.49 9.95
N LEU A 296 -13.66 -20.32 8.75
CA LEU A 296 -13.95 -19.20 7.88
C LEU A 296 -15.43 -19.18 7.45
N ALA A 297 -16.00 -20.34 7.09
CA ALA A 297 -17.41 -20.45 6.73
C ALA A 297 -18.34 -20.07 7.90
N ALA A 298 -18.01 -20.52 9.12
CA ALA A 298 -18.79 -20.19 10.31
C ALA A 298 -18.82 -18.67 10.60
N LEU A 299 -17.78 -17.93 10.23
CA LEU A 299 -17.77 -16.46 10.36
C LEU A 299 -18.80 -15.79 9.43
N TYR A 300 -19.01 -16.33 8.23
CA TYR A 300 -19.97 -15.79 7.26
C TYR A 300 -21.41 -16.23 7.52
N GLU A 301 -21.64 -17.37 8.18
CA GLU A 301 -22.98 -17.79 8.59
C GLU A 301 -23.50 -17.01 9.81
N GLY A 302 -22.60 -16.45 10.62
CA GLY A 302 -22.91 -15.69 11.83
C GLY A 302 -23.14 -14.19 11.64
N THR A 303 -23.05 -13.69 10.41
CA THR A 303 -23.21 -12.28 10.01
C THR A 303 -24.51 -12.06 9.27
#